data_AF-A0AAV2DAG8-F1
#
_entry.id   AF-A0AAV2DAG8-F1
#
_cell.length_a   1.000
_cell.length_b   1.000
_cell.length_c   1.000
_cell.angle_alpha   90.00
_cell.angle_beta   90.00
_cell.angle_gamma   90.00
#
_symmetry.space_group_name_H-M   'P 1'
#
loop_
_entity.id
_entity.type
_entity.pdbx_description
1 polymer ?
#
loop_
_entity_poly.entity_id
_entity_poly.type
_entity_poly.pdbx_seq_one_letter_code
_entity_poly.pdbx_strand_id
1 'polypeptide(L)'
;MAFRPLADLRVEDVDCKVRVRVLRMWDVKQNGYGESVLRKMMIVDAAGYEMEVVIHRISFPRFGGIMREGAVYRFANFLVQRNTTAFRVTAPDFRIVLLPDSVCEEMVDSEVIPKFSFRFLKTDQFEAAFQNRNYLSDLVGQLVQSQPAEQLGNDYVSIKKKDLHIRLTDGEVVKVIVWDSIVDQLELFLEDEPETGVVLILTSAIVHKYHGEYYFSSSRASKLYGNLHYPDGHDMLDFSDNGVPRKVGEICQSFIVPSSIKLLEDLNVDGPLKGVTYKVTAEVSEVNAYWSDRKKSFMVELKVKDEHDSCDFIFTSNSFRSMTDSIFKNDLQFERSSFDVNLKSMKGKKFQFSVKSVPRFYNPEAVHHVVVKISSG
;
A
#
# COMPACT_ATOMS: atom_id res chain seq x y z
N MET A 1 -9.29 -26.78 20.14
CA MET A 1 -7.81 -26.65 20.05
C MET A 1 -7.41 -25.19 19.97
N ALA A 2 -6.36 -24.78 20.67
CA ALA A 2 -5.84 -23.41 20.68
C ALA A 2 -5.00 -23.10 19.42
N PHE A 3 -4.68 -21.83 19.17
CA PHE A 3 -3.73 -21.43 18.14
C PHE A 3 -2.30 -21.62 18.65
N ARG A 4 -1.42 -22.15 17.80
CA ARG A 4 0.00 -22.31 18.11
C ARG A 4 0.75 -21.01 17.74
N PRO A 5 1.70 -20.54 18.58
CA PRO A 5 2.60 -19.44 18.21
C PRO A 5 3.48 -19.81 17.02
N LEU A 6 3.84 -18.84 16.17
CA LEU A 6 4.69 -19.11 15.01
C LEU A 6 6.11 -19.55 15.41
N ALA A 7 6.63 -19.05 16.53
CA ALA A 7 7.94 -19.42 17.07
C ALA A 7 8.05 -20.91 17.47
N ASP A 8 6.90 -21.54 17.75
CA ASP A 8 6.83 -22.92 18.22
C ASP A 8 6.63 -23.93 17.09
N LEU A 9 6.44 -23.46 15.85
CA LEU A 9 6.27 -24.34 14.70
C LEU A 9 7.54 -25.14 14.41
N ARG A 10 7.35 -26.42 14.10
CA ARG A 10 8.40 -27.39 13.72
C ARG A 10 7.99 -28.12 12.44
N VAL A 11 8.96 -28.72 11.75
CA VAL A 11 8.74 -29.39 10.45
C VAL A 11 7.83 -30.62 10.63
N GLU A 12 7.90 -31.26 11.79
CA GLU A 12 7.15 -32.47 12.15
C GLU A 12 5.71 -32.18 12.60
N ASP A 13 5.33 -30.91 12.70
CA ASP A 13 4.01 -30.54 13.20
C ASP A 13 2.89 -30.94 12.24
N VAL A 14 1.98 -31.77 12.75
CA VAL A 14 0.72 -32.18 12.10
C VAL A 14 -0.48 -31.56 12.84
N ASP A 15 -1.58 -31.32 12.13
CA ASP A 15 -2.84 -30.78 12.65
C ASP A 15 -2.71 -29.46 13.46
N CYS A 16 -1.70 -28.65 13.14
CA CYS A 16 -1.50 -27.35 13.75
C CYS A 16 -2.36 -26.27 13.08
N LYS A 17 -2.69 -25.23 13.86
CA LYS A 17 -3.34 -24.02 13.35
C LYS A 17 -2.75 -22.77 13.97
N VAL A 18 -2.68 -21.71 13.17
CA VAL A 18 -2.13 -20.41 13.56
C VAL A 18 -3.15 -19.31 13.27
N ARG A 19 -3.05 -18.21 14.02
CA ARG A 19 -3.83 -16.98 13.79
C ARG A 19 -2.85 -15.85 13.52
N VAL A 20 -2.91 -15.29 12.32
CA VAL A 20 -1.85 -14.42 11.81
C VAL A 20 -2.42 -13.31 10.94
N ARG A 21 -1.77 -12.14 10.95
CA ARG A 21 -2.05 -11.07 9.98
C ARG A 21 -1.13 -11.20 8.78
N VAL A 22 -1.66 -11.02 7.57
CA VAL A 22 -0.84 -10.87 6.35
C VAL A 22 -0.32 -9.44 6.28
N LEU A 23 0.99 -9.23 6.50
CA LEU A 23 1.61 -7.91 6.42
C LEU A 23 1.87 -7.49 4.97
N ARG A 24 2.40 -8.43 4.17
CA ARG A 24 2.82 -8.20 2.78
C ARG A 24 2.59 -9.44 1.94
N MET A 25 2.31 -9.24 0.66
CA MET A 25 2.04 -10.28 -0.32
C MET A 25 2.60 -9.87 -1.68
N TRP A 26 3.34 -10.76 -2.35
CA TRP A 26 3.92 -10.50 -3.65
C TRP A 26 4.07 -11.78 -4.47
N ASP A 27 4.02 -11.64 -5.79
CA ASP A 27 4.17 -12.75 -6.71
C ASP A 27 5.61 -12.79 -7.27
N VAL A 28 6.18 -14.00 -7.29
CA VAL A 28 7.53 -14.28 -7.80
C VAL A 28 7.42 -15.24 -8.96
N LYS A 29 7.84 -14.82 -10.14
CA LYS A 29 8.06 -15.73 -11.27
C LYS A 29 9.27 -16.63 -10.97
N GLN A 30 9.08 -17.94 -11.02
CA GLN A 30 10.15 -18.92 -10.89
C GLN A 30 10.60 -19.37 -12.28
N ASN A 31 11.90 -19.23 -12.56
CA ASN A 31 12.49 -19.68 -13.82
C ASN A 31 12.69 -21.21 -13.76
N GLY A 32 12.17 -21.94 -14.75
CA GLY A 32 12.20 -23.41 -14.84
C GLY A 32 11.32 -23.93 -16.00
N TYR A 33 11.18 -25.26 -16.14
CA TYR A 33 10.27 -25.87 -17.13
C TYR A 33 8.82 -25.46 -16.82
N GLY A 34 8.28 -24.50 -17.59
CA GLY A 34 6.89 -24.07 -17.53
C GLY A 34 6.58 -22.89 -16.60
N GLU A 35 7.46 -21.87 -16.56
CA GLU A 35 7.26 -20.55 -15.89
C GLU A 35 6.11 -20.53 -14.87
N SER A 36 6.42 -20.90 -13.62
CA SER A 36 5.40 -20.94 -12.58
C SER A 36 5.47 -19.68 -11.71
N VAL A 37 4.30 -19.21 -11.28
CA VAL A 37 4.17 -18.08 -10.36
C VAL A 37 4.04 -18.64 -8.94
N LEU A 38 4.86 -18.16 -8.03
CA LEU A 38 4.79 -18.43 -6.60
C LEU A 38 4.29 -17.18 -5.90
N ARG A 39 3.22 -17.29 -5.11
CA ARG A 39 2.79 -16.20 -4.23
C ARG A 39 3.48 -16.35 -2.89
N LYS A 40 4.19 -15.30 -2.47
CA LYS A 40 4.82 -15.22 -1.16
C LYS A 40 4.06 -14.22 -0.28
N MET A 41 4.05 -14.48 1.02
CA MET A 41 3.50 -13.57 2.01
C MET A 41 4.43 -13.47 3.21
N MET A 42 4.43 -12.31 3.85
CA MET A 42 4.96 -12.11 5.18
C MET A 42 3.78 -12.03 6.14
N ILE A 43 3.79 -12.88 7.16
CA ILE A 43 2.76 -12.93 8.20
C ILE A 43 3.34 -12.62 9.57
N VAL A 44 2.48 -12.20 10.50
CA VAL A 44 2.84 -11.96 11.90
C VAL A 44 1.77 -12.50 12.84
N ASP A 45 2.17 -13.08 13.97
CA ASP A 45 1.24 -13.49 15.04
C ASP A 45 1.10 -12.43 16.14
N ALA A 46 0.30 -12.73 17.17
CA ALA A 46 0.09 -11.84 18.31
C ALA A 46 1.35 -11.56 19.14
N ALA A 47 2.38 -12.41 19.05
CA ALA A 47 3.66 -12.20 19.74
C ALA A 47 4.63 -11.34 18.92
N GLY A 48 4.24 -10.92 17.71
CA GLY A 48 5.12 -10.20 16.79
C GLY A 48 6.11 -11.10 16.06
N TYR A 49 5.95 -12.42 16.12
CA TYR A 49 6.83 -13.33 15.40
C TYR A 49 6.44 -13.36 13.92
N GLU A 50 7.42 -13.13 13.05
CA GLU A 50 7.21 -13.07 11.61
C GLU A 50 7.51 -14.41 10.95
N MET A 51 6.77 -14.78 9.91
CA MET A 51 7.12 -15.95 9.09
C MET A 51 6.79 -15.72 7.62
N GLU A 52 7.53 -16.38 6.73
CA GLU A 52 7.16 -16.40 5.31
C GLU A 52 6.12 -17.51 5.07
N VAL A 53 5.14 -17.22 4.23
CA VAL A 53 4.19 -18.21 3.71
C VAL A 53 4.35 -18.25 2.20
N VAL A 54 4.29 -19.44 1.61
CA VAL A 54 4.33 -19.63 0.16
C VAL A 54 3.13 -20.42 -0.33
N ILE A 55 2.65 -20.03 -1.51
CA ILE A 55 1.55 -20.67 -2.22
C ILE A 55 2.02 -20.93 -3.64
N HIS A 56 1.99 -22.19 -4.06
CA HIS A 56 2.29 -22.57 -5.44
C HIS A 56 1.09 -22.28 -6.35
N ARG A 57 1.37 -22.00 -7.64
CA ARG A 57 0.34 -21.71 -8.65
C ARG A 57 -0.82 -22.72 -8.67
N ILE A 58 -0.52 -23.99 -8.44
CA ILE A 58 -1.54 -25.07 -8.40
C ILE A 58 -2.62 -24.83 -7.34
N SER A 59 -2.28 -24.13 -6.25
CA SER A 59 -3.19 -23.81 -5.16
C SER A 59 -3.88 -22.44 -5.34
N PHE A 60 -3.54 -21.66 -6.37
CA PHE A 60 -4.13 -20.32 -6.56
C PHE A 60 -5.65 -20.31 -6.73
N PRO A 61 -6.29 -21.24 -7.47
CA PRO A 61 -7.75 -21.22 -7.57
C PRO A 61 -8.47 -21.30 -6.21
N ARG A 62 -7.82 -21.89 -5.19
CA ARG A 62 -8.37 -22.00 -3.84
C ARG A 62 -8.18 -20.73 -3.02
N PHE A 63 -7.07 -20.03 -3.21
CA PHE A 63 -6.60 -18.99 -2.28
C PHE A 63 -6.50 -17.58 -2.90
N GLY A 64 -6.47 -17.49 -4.23
CA GLY A 64 -6.02 -16.33 -4.99
C GLY A 64 -6.86 -15.08 -4.82
N GLY A 65 -8.14 -15.24 -4.45
CA GLY A 65 -9.08 -14.15 -4.15
C GLY A 65 -9.52 -14.07 -2.69
N ILE A 66 -9.01 -14.93 -1.80
CA ILE A 66 -9.44 -14.97 -0.38
C ILE A 66 -8.51 -14.15 0.51
N MET A 67 -7.22 -14.08 0.17
CA MET A 67 -6.23 -13.42 1.03
C MET A 67 -5.93 -12.01 0.57
N ARG A 68 -6.02 -11.08 1.52
CA ARG A 68 -5.64 -9.68 1.37
C ARG A 68 -4.69 -9.25 2.48
N GLU A 69 -3.85 -8.30 2.15
CA GLU A 69 -2.92 -7.71 3.12
C GLU A 69 -3.70 -6.92 4.18
N GLY A 70 -3.18 -6.87 5.41
CA GLY A 70 -3.83 -6.25 6.57
C GLY A 70 -4.85 -7.15 7.29
N ALA A 71 -5.45 -8.11 6.60
CA ALA A 71 -6.45 -9.01 7.19
C ALA A 71 -5.82 -10.12 8.05
N VAL A 72 -6.59 -10.61 9.02
CA VAL A 72 -6.20 -11.69 9.95
C VAL A 72 -6.82 -12.98 9.48
N TYR A 73 -6.03 -14.05 9.45
CA TYR A 73 -6.46 -15.37 8.99
C TYR A 73 -6.17 -16.45 10.02
N ARG A 74 -7.03 -17.46 10.01
CA ARG A 74 -6.72 -18.79 10.50
C ARG A 74 -6.11 -19.61 9.37
N PHE A 75 -4.89 -20.08 9.57
CA PHE A 75 -4.31 -21.14 8.75
C PHE A 75 -4.31 -22.47 9.50
N ALA A 76 -4.67 -23.55 8.82
CA ALA A 76 -4.53 -24.92 9.32
C ALA A 76 -4.23 -25.89 8.17
N ASN A 77 -3.84 -27.12 8.49
CA ASN A 77 -3.50 -28.17 7.50
C ASN A 77 -2.43 -27.69 6.50
N PHE A 78 -1.45 -26.94 7.00
CA PHE A 78 -0.34 -26.43 6.21
C PHE A 78 0.94 -27.20 6.53
N LEU A 79 1.93 -27.09 5.64
CA LEU A 79 3.23 -27.71 5.83
C LEU A 79 4.25 -26.69 6.33
N VAL A 80 5.07 -27.07 7.32
CA VAL A 80 6.24 -26.28 7.75
C VAL A 80 7.48 -26.82 7.06
N GLN A 81 8.25 -25.96 6.39
CA GLN A 81 9.49 -26.34 5.71
C GLN A 81 10.63 -25.40 6.07
N ARG A 82 11.87 -25.88 5.89
CA ARG A 82 13.03 -24.99 5.94
C ARG A 82 12.98 -23.95 4.82
N ASN A 83 13.29 -22.70 5.15
CA ASN A 83 13.39 -21.60 4.21
C ASN A 83 14.86 -21.41 3.79
N THR A 84 15.25 -22.08 2.71
CA THR A 84 16.61 -21.98 2.14
C THR A 84 16.69 -21.00 0.98
N THR A 85 15.67 -20.15 0.79
CA THR A 85 15.63 -19.23 -0.35
C THR A 85 16.46 -17.98 -0.09
N ALA A 86 17.06 -17.41 -1.14
CA ALA A 86 17.65 -16.08 -1.08
C ALA A 86 16.56 -15.00 -1.06
N PHE A 87 16.92 -13.76 -0.71
CA PHE A 87 16.01 -12.61 -0.65
C PHE A 87 14.81 -12.80 0.30
N ARG A 88 15.07 -13.35 1.50
CA ARG A 88 14.07 -13.53 2.55
C ARG A 88 13.67 -12.20 3.16
N VAL A 89 12.37 -12.04 3.37
CA VAL A 89 11.80 -10.86 4.06
C VAL A 89 11.65 -11.08 5.57
N THR A 90 11.87 -12.30 6.06
CA THR A 90 11.83 -12.67 7.48
C THR A 90 13.15 -13.34 7.90
N ALA A 91 13.49 -13.24 9.19
CA ALA A 91 14.68 -13.86 9.75
C ALA A 91 14.60 -15.40 9.88
N PRO A 92 13.45 -16.01 10.24
CA PRO A 92 13.40 -17.44 10.55
C PRO A 92 13.81 -18.37 9.40
N ASP A 93 14.39 -19.50 9.77
CA ASP A 93 14.79 -20.59 8.87
C ASP A 93 13.66 -21.53 8.50
N PHE A 94 12.42 -21.20 8.88
CA PHE A 94 11.24 -21.95 8.52
C PHE A 94 10.20 -21.05 7.83
N ARG A 95 9.38 -21.68 7.00
CA ARG A 95 8.25 -21.05 6.30
C ARG A 95 7.06 -22.01 6.29
N ILE A 96 5.88 -21.44 6.13
CA ILE A 96 4.65 -22.20 5.88
C ILE A 96 4.44 -22.37 4.37
N VAL A 97 3.99 -23.54 3.95
CA VAL A 97 3.52 -23.84 2.60
C VAL A 97 2.02 -24.14 2.68
N LEU A 98 1.20 -23.34 2.00
CA LEU A 98 -0.22 -23.63 1.84
C LEU A 98 -0.42 -24.59 0.68
N LEU A 99 -0.92 -25.77 1.02
CA LEU A 99 -1.26 -26.86 0.11
C LEU A 99 -2.72 -26.73 -0.34
N PRO A 100 -3.16 -27.45 -1.39
CA PRO A 100 -4.54 -27.38 -1.87
C PRO A 100 -5.62 -27.70 -0.80
N ASP A 101 -5.27 -28.52 0.19
CA ASP A 101 -6.11 -28.93 1.33
C ASP A 101 -5.89 -28.09 2.60
N SER A 102 -5.01 -27.08 2.55
CA SER A 102 -4.85 -26.13 3.65
C SER A 102 -6.12 -25.31 3.86
N VAL A 103 -6.42 -25.01 5.11
CA VAL A 103 -7.53 -24.16 5.50
C VAL A 103 -7.03 -22.73 5.60
N CYS A 104 -7.74 -21.81 4.95
CA CYS A 104 -7.52 -20.37 5.02
C CYS A 104 -8.87 -19.70 5.23
N GLU A 105 -9.11 -19.20 6.44
CA GLU A 105 -10.36 -18.55 6.83
C GLU A 105 -10.04 -17.16 7.35
N GLU A 106 -10.63 -16.12 6.76
CA GLU A 106 -10.54 -14.77 7.32
C GLU A 106 -11.21 -14.75 8.70
N MET A 107 -10.57 -14.07 9.63
CA MET A 107 -11.03 -13.92 11.00
C MET A 107 -11.29 -12.45 11.28
N VAL A 108 -12.23 -12.19 12.20
CA VAL A 108 -12.40 -10.85 12.76
C VAL A 108 -11.07 -10.38 13.33
N ASP A 109 -10.67 -9.19 12.91
CA ASP A 109 -9.44 -8.58 13.36
C ASP A 109 -9.49 -8.36 14.87
N SER A 110 -8.40 -8.70 15.56
CA SER A 110 -8.20 -8.34 16.96
C SER A 110 -7.05 -7.35 17.02
N GLU A 111 -7.23 -6.25 17.75
CA GLU A 111 -6.22 -5.19 17.90
C GLU A 111 -4.88 -5.69 18.48
N VAL A 112 -4.84 -6.92 19.02
CA VAL A 112 -3.67 -7.56 19.62
C VAL A 112 -2.58 -7.93 18.61
N ILE A 113 -2.92 -8.26 17.36
CA ILE A 113 -1.90 -8.64 16.37
C ILE A 113 -1.25 -7.35 15.82
N PRO A 114 0.08 -7.27 15.64
CA PRO A 114 0.75 -6.08 15.09
C PRO A 114 0.37 -5.77 13.65
N LYS A 115 0.09 -4.49 13.34
CA LYS A 115 -0.32 -4.03 11.99
C LYS A 115 0.84 -3.88 11.02
N PHE A 116 2.01 -3.59 11.58
CA PHE A 116 3.24 -3.37 10.85
C PHE A 116 4.38 -4.06 11.60
N SER A 117 5.39 -4.47 10.84
CA SER A 117 6.65 -4.93 11.39
C SER A 117 7.77 -4.56 10.43
N PHE A 118 8.80 -3.91 10.96
CA PHE A 118 9.91 -3.35 10.19
C PHE A 118 11.24 -3.75 10.82
N ARG A 119 12.21 -4.07 9.98
CA ARG A 119 13.60 -4.35 10.35
C ARG A 119 14.50 -3.34 9.66
N PHE A 120 14.53 -2.13 10.23
CA PHE A 120 15.29 -1.00 9.68
C PHE A 120 16.79 -1.25 9.75
N LEU A 121 17.44 -1.10 8.60
CA LEU A 121 18.88 -1.22 8.44
C LEU A 121 19.58 0.09 8.82
N LYS A 122 20.63 -0.02 9.64
CA LYS A 122 21.49 1.10 10.02
C LYS A 122 22.75 1.16 9.15
N THR A 123 23.37 2.35 9.06
CA THR A 123 24.54 2.58 8.20
C THR A 123 25.72 1.67 8.52
N ASP A 124 25.97 1.39 9.81
CA ASP A 124 27.01 0.46 10.27
C ASP A 124 26.77 -1.00 9.84
N GLN A 125 25.58 -1.34 9.36
CA GLN A 125 25.19 -2.67 8.91
C GLN A 125 25.22 -2.84 7.38
N PHE A 126 25.49 -1.78 6.61
CA PHE A 126 25.40 -1.83 5.14
C PHE A 126 26.34 -2.84 4.49
N GLU A 127 27.59 -2.91 4.94
CA GLU A 127 28.56 -3.88 4.41
C GLU A 127 28.10 -5.32 4.69
N ALA A 128 27.61 -5.60 5.90
CA ALA A 128 27.11 -6.92 6.26
C ALA A 128 25.87 -7.30 5.44
N ALA A 129 24.93 -6.36 5.22
CA ALA A 129 23.74 -6.58 4.40
C ALA A 129 24.07 -6.77 2.91
N PHE A 130 25.06 -6.01 2.39
CA PHE A 130 25.55 -6.16 1.02
C PHE A 130 26.21 -7.52 0.77
N GLN A 131 27.02 -8.00 1.72
CA GLN A 131 27.66 -9.32 1.67
C GLN A 131 26.64 -10.45 1.84
N ASN A 132 25.64 -10.27 2.70
CA ASN A 132 24.61 -11.26 2.98
C ASN A 132 23.29 -10.97 2.23
N ARG A 133 23.30 -11.24 0.92
CA ARG A 133 22.12 -11.06 0.03
C ARG A 133 20.94 -12.01 0.29
N ASN A 134 21.03 -12.83 1.33
CA ASN A 134 19.95 -13.75 1.69
C ASN A 134 18.77 -13.03 2.33
N TYR A 135 18.95 -11.81 2.83
CA TYR A 135 17.89 -11.05 3.49
C TYR A 135 17.69 -9.70 2.83
N LEU A 136 16.42 -9.32 2.73
CA LEU A 136 16.03 -7.97 2.34
C LEU A 136 15.91 -7.09 3.59
N SER A 137 16.16 -5.81 3.40
CA SER A 137 16.28 -4.83 4.50
C SER A 137 15.23 -3.75 4.38
N ASP A 138 14.73 -3.24 5.50
CA ASP A 138 13.84 -2.08 5.49
C ASP A 138 14.64 -0.80 5.71
N LEU A 139 14.21 0.29 5.11
CA LEU A 139 14.83 1.62 5.23
C LEU A 139 13.78 2.61 5.69
N VAL A 140 14.21 3.58 6.48
CA VAL A 140 13.42 4.74 6.88
C VAL A 140 14.27 5.99 6.75
N GLY A 141 13.71 7.04 6.16
CA GLY A 141 14.41 8.31 6.04
C GLY A 141 13.55 9.43 5.47
N GLN A 142 14.00 10.65 5.67
CA GLN A 142 13.37 11.85 5.10
C GLN A 142 13.75 11.97 3.62
N LEU A 143 12.78 12.15 2.73
CA LEU A 143 13.03 12.44 1.33
C LEU A 143 13.72 13.81 1.19
N VAL A 144 14.92 13.80 0.61
CA VAL A 144 15.73 15.00 0.34
C VAL A 144 15.60 15.41 -1.11
N GLN A 145 15.62 14.44 -2.02
CA GLN A 145 15.55 14.68 -3.45
C GLN A 145 14.82 13.55 -4.15
N SER A 146 14.00 13.90 -5.14
CA SER A 146 13.34 12.97 -6.05
C SER A 146 13.67 13.38 -7.49
N GLN A 147 14.37 12.54 -8.22
CA GLN A 147 14.60 12.74 -9.66
C GLN A 147 13.32 12.46 -10.46
N PRO A 148 13.17 12.98 -11.70
CA PRO A 148 12.07 12.59 -12.58
C PRO A 148 12.03 11.07 -12.81
N ALA A 149 10.83 10.51 -13.03
CA ALA A 149 10.70 9.13 -13.43
C ALA A 149 11.31 8.91 -14.82
N GLU A 150 12.07 7.84 -14.97
CA GLU A 150 12.63 7.34 -16.21
C GLU A 150 11.80 6.14 -16.69
N GLN A 151 11.46 6.10 -17.97
CA GLN A 151 10.88 4.92 -18.59
C GLN A 151 11.97 4.17 -19.38
N LEU A 152 12.26 2.95 -18.94
CA LEU A 152 13.29 2.09 -19.50
C LEU A 152 12.64 0.95 -20.28
N GLY A 153 13.29 0.49 -21.35
CA GLY A 153 12.84 -0.65 -22.14
C GLY A 153 12.55 -0.29 -23.60
N ASN A 154 11.65 -1.06 -24.21
CA ASN A 154 11.24 -0.90 -25.61
C ASN A 154 9.71 -0.85 -25.71
N ASP A 155 9.19 -0.77 -26.94
CA ASP A 155 7.74 -0.67 -27.21
C ASP A 155 6.91 -1.84 -26.65
N TYR A 156 7.55 -2.96 -26.29
CA TYR A 156 6.87 -4.19 -25.83
C TYR A 156 6.96 -4.39 -24.31
N VAL A 157 8.03 -3.89 -23.68
CA VAL A 157 8.24 -3.97 -22.23
C VAL A 157 8.79 -2.63 -21.77
N SER A 158 7.98 -1.90 -21.01
CA SER A 158 8.40 -0.67 -20.35
C SER A 158 8.43 -0.87 -18.84
N ILE A 159 9.53 -0.46 -18.21
CA ILE A 159 9.77 -0.52 -16.77
C ILE A 159 9.99 0.91 -16.30
N LYS A 160 9.26 1.33 -15.27
CA LYS A 160 9.47 2.66 -14.67
C LYS A 160 10.56 2.58 -13.61
N LYS A 161 11.41 3.60 -13.57
CA LYS A 161 12.49 3.74 -12.60
C LYS A 161 12.48 5.16 -12.04
N LYS A 162 12.73 5.33 -10.75
CA LYS A 162 12.92 6.66 -10.16
C LYS A 162 14.00 6.64 -9.09
N ASP A 163 14.90 7.61 -9.16
CA ASP A 163 16.02 7.77 -8.24
C ASP A 163 15.67 8.79 -7.15
N LEU A 164 15.83 8.38 -5.89
CA LEU A 164 15.55 9.16 -4.70
C LEU A 164 16.82 9.31 -3.86
N HIS A 165 16.89 10.38 -3.09
CA HIS A 165 17.84 10.52 -1.98
C HIS A 165 17.05 10.69 -0.70
N ILE A 166 17.29 9.80 0.26
CA ILE A 166 16.69 9.88 1.60
C ILE A 166 17.77 10.10 2.65
N ARG A 167 17.47 10.95 3.63
CA ARG A 167 18.30 11.17 4.82
C ARG A 167 17.87 10.20 5.90
N LEU A 168 18.81 9.36 6.34
CA LEU A 168 18.63 8.39 7.41
C LEU A 168 18.73 9.07 8.78
N THR A 169 18.47 8.29 9.83
CA THR A 169 18.37 8.76 11.23
C THR A 169 19.65 9.30 11.82
N ASP A 170 20.78 8.84 11.29
CA ASP A 170 22.12 9.32 11.64
C ASP A 170 22.56 10.52 10.79
N GLY A 171 21.71 11.00 9.88
CA GLY A 171 21.97 12.15 9.01
C GLY A 171 22.57 11.79 7.65
N GLU A 172 22.97 10.55 7.44
CA GLU A 172 23.54 10.08 6.18
C GLU A 172 22.49 10.13 5.05
N VAL A 173 22.90 10.58 3.87
CA VAL A 173 22.02 10.64 2.70
C VAL A 173 22.35 9.50 1.76
N VAL A 174 21.38 8.63 1.52
CA VAL A 174 21.57 7.45 0.68
C VAL A 174 20.70 7.50 -0.57
N LYS A 175 21.23 6.96 -1.67
CA LYS A 175 20.49 6.77 -2.91
C LYS A 175 19.55 5.56 -2.79
N VAL A 176 18.30 5.75 -3.18
CA VAL A 176 17.28 4.70 -3.26
C VAL A 176 16.67 4.71 -4.66
N ILE A 177 16.63 3.55 -5.31
CA ILE A 177 16.02 3.35 -6.63
C ILE A 177 14.72 2.58 -6.43
N VAL A 178 13.61 3.17 -6.87
CA VAL A 178 12.30 2.50 -6.87
C VAL A 178 11.87 2.15 -8.30
N TRP A 179 11.13 1.06 -8.42
CA TRP A 179 10.76 0.46 -9.72
C TRP A 179 9.25 0.27 -9.87
N ASP A 180 8.78 0.35 -11.11
CA ASP A 180 7.42 0.05 -11.57
C ASP A 180 6.34 0.67 -10.68
N SER A 181 5.41 -0.15 -10.17
CA SER A 181 4.27 0.30 -9.35
C SER A 181 4.66 1.11 -8.11
N ILE A 182 5.90 1.00 -7.61
CA ILE A 182 6.37 1.81 -6.48
C ILE A 182 6.66 3.24 -6.93
N VAL A 183 7.09 3.44 -8.19
CA VAL A 183 7.24 4.78 -8.78
C VAL A 183 5.88 5.47 -8.83
N ASP A 184 4.86 4.77 -9.32
CA ASP A 184 3.49 5.30 -9.40
C ASP A 184 2.97 5.64 -7.99
N GLN A 185 3.13 4.74 -7.01
CA GLN A 185 2.74 4.98 -5.62
C GLN A 185 3.43 6.21 -5.03
N LEU A 186 4.73 6.39 -5.30
CA LEU A 186 5.49 7.53 -4.81
C LEU A 186 5.01 8.83 -5.44
N GLU A 187 4.86 8.89 -6.77
CA GLU A 187 4.40 10.10 -7.46
C GLU A 187 3.06 10.56 -6.93
N LEU A 188 2.16 9.60 -6.77
CA LEU A 188 0.86 9.83 -6.20
C LEU A 188 0.95 10.33 -4.76
N PHE A 189 1.82 9.76 -3.94
CA PHE A 189 2.02 10.24 -2.57
C PHE A 189 2.59 11.68 -2.54
N LEU A 190 3.57 11.99 -3.39
CA LEU A 190 4.21 13.31 -3.43
C LEU A 190 3.29 14.42 -3.97
N GLU A 191 2.30 14.09 -4.80
CA GLU A 191 1.28 15.06 -5.21
C GLU A 191 0.37 15.51 -4.05
N ASP A 192 0.19 14.65 -3.04
CA ASP A 192 -0.79 14.85 -1.96
C ASP A 192 -0.18 15.51 -0.71
N GLU A 193 1.15 15.61 -0.63
CA GLU A 193 1.88 16.17 0.51
C GLU A 193 2.47 17.55 0.19
N PRO A 194 2.46 18.51 1.13
CA PRO A 194 3.14 19.79 0.95
C PRO A 194 4.66 19.63 0.87
N GLU A 195 5.34 20.60 0.23
CA GLU A 195 6.77 20.55 -0.15
C GLU A 195 7.79 20.33 1.00
N THR A 196 7.37 20.30 2.27
CA THR A 196 8.30 20.13 3.40
C THR A 196 7.90 18.98 4.33
N GLY A 197 8.77 17.96 4.41
CA GLY A 197 8.78 16.97 5.49
C GLY A 197 8.27 15.56 5.15
N VAL A 198 8.63 15.00 3.99
CA VAL A 198 8.26 13.62 3.62
C VAL A 198 9.18 12.61 4.30
N VAL A 199 8.62 11.69 5.11
CA VAL A 199 9.34 10.51 5.62
C VAL A 199 8.87 9.27 4.87
N LEU A 200 9.82 8.53 4.29
CA LEU A 200 9.57 7.30 3.55
C LEU A 200 10.05 6.09 4.33
N ILE A 201 9.24 5.04 4.33
CA ILE A 201 9.67 3.68 4.65
C ILE A 201 9.66 2.87 3.36
N LEU A 202 10.82 2.39 2.94
CA LEU A 202 10.93 1.38 1.89
C LEU A 202 11.22 0.02 2.53
N THR A 203 10.30 -0.91 2.38
CA THR A 203 10.49 -2.26 2.91
C THR A 203 11.17 -3.18 1.88
N SER A 204 11.81 -4.25 2.34
CA SER A 204 12.40 -5.30 1.50
C SER A 204 13.33 -4.79 0.38
N ALA A 205 14.11 -3.76 0.67
CA ALA A 205 15.11 -3.22 -0.23
C ALA A 205 16.33 -4.16 -0.36
N ILE A 206 16.92 -4.16 -1.54
CA ILE A 206 18.18 -4.83 -1.85
C ILE A 206 19.31 -3.81 -1.68
N VAL A 207 20.35 -4.19 -0.97
CA VAL A 207 21.56 -3.37 -0.79
C VAL A 207 22.53 -3.63 -1.95
N HIS A 208 22.97 -2.57 -2.59
CA HIS A 208 23.98 -2.58 -3.63
C HIS A 208 25.15 -1.68 -3.27
N LYS A 209 26.31 -1.92 -3.90
CA LYS A 209 27.52 -1.12 -3.75
C LYS A 209 28.12 -0.86 -5.12
N TYR A 210 28.36 0.41 -5.47
CA TYR A 210 28.96 0.81 -6.73
C TYR A 210 30.03 1.88 -6.49
N HIS A 211 31.24 1.64 -6.98
CA HIS A 211 32.42 2.50 -6.72
C HIS A 211 32.65 2.87 -5.24
N GLY A 212 32.32 1.97 -4.31
CA GLY A 212 32.50 2.19 -2.88
C GLY A 212 31.26 2.70 -2.16
N GLU A 213 30.31 3.29 -2.88
CA GLU A 213 29.09 3.89 -2.35
C GLU A 213 27.94 2.89 -2.29
N TYR A 214 27.18 2.93 -1.20
CA TYR A 214 25.98 2.11 -1.03
C TYR A 214 24.76 2.78 -1.64
N TYR A 215 23.93 1.97 -2.28
CA TYR A 215 22.60 2.40 -2.70
C TYR A 215 21.62 1.25 -2.56
N PHE A 216 20.34 1.58 -2.53
CA PHE A 216 19.28 0.63 -2.29
C PHE A 216 18.36 0.55 -3.49
N SER A 217 17.84 -0.64 -3.76
CA SER A 217 16.87 -0.86 -4.82
C SER A 217 15.63 -1.53 -4.25
N SER A 218 14.45 -1.07 -4.64
CA SER A 218 13.23 -1.84 -4.34
C SER A 218 13.29 -3.21 -5.01
N SER A 219 12.63 -4.18 -4.39
CA SER A 219 12.45 -5.54 -4.91
C SER A 219 10.97 -5.79 -5.19
N ARG A 220 10.63 -6.97 -5.72
CA ARG A 220 9.23 -7.41 -5.86
C ARG A 220 8.49 -7.53 -4.52
N ALA A 221 9.23 -7.69 -3.42
CA ALA A 221 8.66 -7.78 -2.08
C ALA A 221 8.57 -6.41 -1.38
N SER A 222 9.03 -5.35 -2.04
CA SER A 222 9.04 -4.01 -1.48
C SER A 222 7.66 -3.38 -1.47
N LYS A 223 7.44 -2.60 -0.42
CA LYS A 223 6.37 -1.63 -0.30
C LYS A 223 6.93 -0.31 0.18
N LEU A 224 6.32 0.77 -0.30
CA LEU A 224 6.60 2.12 0.13
C LEU A 224 5.48 2.62 1.03
N TYR A 225 5.86 3.20 2.16
CA TYR A 225 4.95 3.93 3.04
C TYR A 225 5.47 5.36 3.17
N GLY A 226 4.58 6.34 3.05
CA GLY A 226 4.88 7.73 3.35
C GLY A 226 4.18 8.16 4.63
N ASN A 227 4.88 8.90 5.49
CA ASN A 227 4.35 9.51 6.72
C ASN A 227 3.51 8.53 7.58
N LEU A 228 4.01 7.30 7.76
CA LEU A 228 3.29 6.25 8.48
C LEU A 228 3.25 6.55 10.00
N HIS A 229 2.06 6.67 10.59
CA HIS A 229 1.92 6.84 12.05
C HIS A 229 1.54 5.53 12.76
N TYR A 230 2.20 5.22 13.88
CA TYR A 230 1.95 4.01 14.68
C TYR A 230 0.90 4.27 15.78
N PRO A 231 -0.15 3.43 15.95
CA PRO A 231 -1.21 3.65 16.95
C PRO A 231 -0.73 3.61 18.41
N ASP A 232 0.31 2.85 18.73
CA ASP A 232 0.71 2.59 20.13
C ASP A 232 1.89 3.43 20.64
N GLY A 233 2.06 4.65 20.13
CA GLY A 233 2.96 5.62 20.77
C GLY A 233 4.45 5.24 20.84
N HIS A 234 4.88 4.26 20.05
CA HIS A 234 6.29 4.09 19.73
C HIS A 234 6.62 4.99 18.55
N ASP A 235 7.33 6.07 18.89
CA ASP A 235 7.74 7.17 18.04
C ASP A 235 8.26 6.69 16.67
N MET A 236 7.64 7.14 15.57
CA MET A 236 8.35 7.15 14.29
C MET A 236 9.20 8.42 14.22
N LEU A 237 10.38 8.26 13.65
CA LEU A 237 11.47 9.23 13.58
C LEU A 237 11.02 10.53 12.91
N ASP A 238 10.96 11.60 13.69
CA ASP A 238 10.68 12.96 13.24
C ASP A 238 11.98 13.63 12.79
N PHE A 239 12.04 14.01 11.51
CA PHE A 239 13.10 14.84 10.94
C PHE A 239 12.50 16.20 10.59
N SER A 240 12.61 17.18 11.48
CA SER A 240 12.41 18.58 11.12
C SER A 240 13.66 19.42 11.39
N ASP A 241 13.71 20.59 10.74
CA ASP A 241 14.83 21.37 10.17
C ASP A 241 16.07 21.69 11.01
N ASN A 242 16.23 21.12 12.21
CA ASN A 242 17.44 21.23 13.04
C ASN A 242 17.85 19.92 13.74
N GLY A 243 17.33 18.76 13.32
CA GLY A 243 17.77 17.46 13.83
C GLY A 243 17.36 17.18 15.29
N VAL A 244 16.24 17.75 15.76
CA VAL A 244 15.69 17.47 17.10
C VAL A 244 14.21 17.07 17.00
N PRO A 245 13.78 15.92 17.58
CA PRO A 245 12.41 15.41 17.44
C PRO A 245 11.39 16.14 18.34
N ARG A 246 10.19 16.46 17.82
CA ARG A 246 9.03 16.85 18.66
C ARG A 246 7.66 16.55 18.03
N LYS A 247 6.77 15.98 18.86
CA LYS A 247 5.36 15.61 18.59
C LYS A 247 4.56 16.62 17.76
N VAL A 248 3.93 16.12 16.70
CA VAL A 248 2.77 16.76 16.04
C VAL A 248 1.65 15.73 15.87
N GLY A 249 0.42 16.16 16.16
CA GLY A 249 -0.79 15.34 16.13
C GLY A 249 -1.36 15.12 14.73
N GLU A 250 -2.05 13.98 14.59
CA GLU A 250 -2.97 13.50 13.55
C GLU A 250 -2.79 13.97 12.08
N ILE A 251 -2.56 13.02 11.16
CA ILE A 251 -3.45 12.57 10.05
C ILE A 251 -2.80 11.34 9.37
N CYS A 252 -3.56 10.25 9.12
CA CYS A 252 -3.14 9.10 8.28
C CYS A 252 -3.92 9.04 6.97
N GLN A 253 -3.25 8.81 5.83
CA GLN A 253 -3.83 8.23 4.62
C GLN A 253 -2.85 7.24 3.98
N SER A 254 -3.12 5.94 4.05
CA SER A 254 -2.38 4.96 3.25
C SER A 254 -2.99 4.90 1.85
N PHE A 255 -2.22 5.14 0.79
CA PHE A 255 -2.73 5.11 -0.58
C PHE A 255 -2.64 3.70 -1.19
N ILE A 256 -3.72 3.22 -1.80
CA ILE A 256 -3.73 2.05 -2.68
C ILE A 256 -4.04 2.55 -4.10
N VAL A 257 -3.30 2.11 -5.10
CA VAL A 257 -3.62 2.39 -6.51
C VAL A 257 -4.35 1.17 -7.08
N PRO A 258 -5.69 1.11 -7.02
CA PRO A 258 -6.41 0.07 -7.74
C PRO A 258 -6.16 0.23 -9.25
N SER A 259 -5.74 -0.85 -9.90
CA SER A 259 -5.55 -0.93 -11.35
C SER A 259 -6.86 -0.87 -12.14
N SER A 260 -8.02 -0.97 -11.47
CA SER A 260 -9.35 -0.84 -12.06
C SER A 260 -10.42 -0.55 -10.99
N ILE A 261 -11.58 -0.03 -11.40
CA ILE A 261 -12.78 0.12 -10.55
C ILE A 261 -13.20 -1.23 -9.98
N LYS A 262 -13.09 -2.29 -10.76
CA LYS A 262 -13.35 -3.65 -10.27
C LYS A 262 -12.47 -4.00 -9.07
N LEU A 263 -11.18 -3.68 -9.11
CA LEU A 263 -10.27 -3.93 -7.99
C LEU A 263 -10.61 -3.04 -6.78
N LEU A 264 -11.07 -1.80 -7.00
CA LEU A 264 -11.57 -0.96 -5.90
C LEU A 264 -12.76 -1.63 -5.20
N GLU A 265 -13.74 -2.14 -5.95
CA GLU A 265 -14.91 -2.82 -5.40
C GLU A 265 -14.50 -4.12 -4.69
N ASP A 266 -13.67 -4.95 -5.32
CA ASP A 266 -13.14 -6.20 -4.77
C ASP A 266 -12.41 -5.97 -3.42
N LEU A 267 -11.66 -4.88 -3.29
CA LEU A 267 -10.96 -4.52 -2.05
C LEU A 267 -11.89 -4.06 -0.91
N ASN A 268 -13.12 -3.67 -1.23
CA ASN A 268 -14.11 -3.17 -0.27
C ASN A 268 -15.30 -4.14 -0.05
N VAL A 269 -15.24 -5.38 -0.57
CA VAL A 269 -16.30 -6.41 -0.42
C VAL A 269 -16.64 -6.68 1.05
N ASP A 270 -15.64 -6.70 1.93
CA ASP A 270 -15.81 -6.90 3.38
C ASP A 270 -15.94 -5.58 4.16
N GLY A 271 -16.30 -4.51 3.46
CA GLY A 271 -16.41 -3.16 3.99
C GLY A 271 -15.15 -2.31 3.76
N PRO A 272 -15.25 -1.01 4.04
CA PRO A 272 -14.21 -0.04 3.74
C PRO A 272 -13.00 -0.16 4.65
N LEU A 273 -11.81 -0.15 4.06
CA LEU A 273 -10.55 -0.13 4.81
C LEU A 273 -10.34 1.21 5.52
N LYS A 274 -10.27 1.18 6.86
CA LYS A 274 -10.08 2.39 7.68
C LYS A 274 -8.71 3.01 7.42
N GLY A 275 -8.71 4.30 7.04
CA GLY A 275 -7.47 5.08 6.81
C GLY A 275 -6.84 4.87 5.42
N VAL A 276 -7.49 4.11 4.53
CA VAL A 276 -7.04 3.91 3.15
C VAL A 276 -7.66 4.94 2.20
N THR A 277 -6.85 5.48 1.30
CA THR A 277 -7.28 6.27 0.15
C THR A 277 -6.92 5.52 -1.12
N TYR A 278 -7.86 5.33 -2.04
CA TYR A 278 -7.66 4.67 -3.32
C TYR A 278 -7.40 5.68 -4.43
N LYS A 279 -6.49 5.42 -5.35
CA LYS A 279 -6.32 6.23 -6.57
C LYS A 279 -6.82 5.52 -7.81
N VAL A 280 -7.84 6.09 -8.45
CA VAL A 280 -8.57 5.49 -9.57
C VAL A 280 -8.54 6.45 -10.75
N THR A 281 -8.08 5.99 -11.92
CA THR A 281 -8.22 6.74 -13.17
C THR A 281 -9.47 6.27 -13.91
N ALA A 282 -10.45 7.15 -14.09
CA ALA A 282 -11.72 6.80 -14.69
C ALA A 282 -12.32 7.96 -15.52
N GLU A 283 -13.16 7.62 -16.50
CA GLU A 283 -13.95 8.57 -17.27
C GLU A 283 -15.25 8.93 -16.54
N VAL A 284 -15.57 10.22 -16.44
CA VAL A 284 -16.84 10.67 -15.88
C VAL A 284 -17.95 10.52 -16.92
N SER A 285 -18.89 9.62 -16.66
CA SER A 285 -20.04 9.36 -17.53
C SER A 285 -21.25 10.24 -17.22
N GLU A 286 -21.51 10.52 -15.93
CA GLU A 286 -22.62 11.36 -15.48
C GLU A 286 -22.21 12.19 -14.26
N VAL A 287 -22.84 13.36 -14.11
CA VAL A 287 -22.60 14.30 -13.02
C VAL A 287 -23.95 14.78 -12.49
N ASN A 288 -24.24 14.47 -11.23
CA ASN A 288 -25.46 14.86 -10.54
C ASN A 288 -25.09 15.74 -9.33
N ALA A 289 -25.59 16.97 -9.30
CA ALA A 289 -25.34 17.91 -8.22
C ALA A 289 -26.60 18.18 -7.41
N TYR A 290 -26.50 18.05 -6.09
CA TYR A 290 -27.57 18.22 -5.13
C TYR A 290 -27.24 19.38 -4.18
N TRP A 291 -28.11 20.38 -4.14
CA TRP A 291 -27.90 21.60 -3.36
C TRP A 291 -28.87 21.67 -2.17
N SER A 292 -28.37 22.12 -1.02
CA SER A 292 -29.18 22.40 0.16
C SER A 292 -28.99 23.85 0.62
N ASP A 293 -29.93 24.71 0.26
CA ASP A 293 -29.90 26.12 0.64
C ASP A 293 -29.97 26.29 2.17
N ARG A 294 -30.76 25.44 2.84
CA ARG A 294 -30.90 25.43 4.31
C ARG A 294 -29.59 25.10 5.03
N LYS A 295 -28.82 24.13 4.52
CA LYS A 295 -27.54 23.70 5.13
C LYS A 295 -26.33 24.44 4.55
N LYS A 296 -26.54 25.28 3.52
CA LYS A 296 -25.48 25.92 2.73
C LYS A 296 -24.40 24.92 2.29
N SER A 297 -24.84 23.76 1.80
CA SER A 297 -24.00 22.63 1.44
C SER A 297 -24.43 22.02 0.11
N PHE A 298 -23.52 21.33 -0.57
CA PHE A 298 -23.84 20.54 -1.74
C PHE A 298 -23.21 19.14 -1.66
N MET A 299 -23.76 18.25 -2.47
CA MET A 299 -23.23 16.91 -2.72
C MET A 299 -23.24 16.68 -4.22
N VAL A 300 -22.11 16.21 -4.76
CA VAL A 300 -22.00 15.82 -6.16
C VAL A 300 -21.78 14.32 -6.20
N GLU A 301 -22.56 13.66 -7.05
CA GLU A 301 -22.40 12.27 -7.41
C GLU A 301 -21.89 12.20 -8.86
N LEU A 302 -20.76 11.54 -9.03
CA LEU A 302 -20.11 11.29 -10.30
C LEU A 302 -20.27 9.81 -10.63
N LYS A 303 -20.90 9.49 -11.74
CA LYS A 303 -20.80 8.13 -12.28
C LYS A 303 -19.52 8.01 -13.08
N VAL A 304 -18.62 7.15 -12.64
CA VAL A 304 -17.33 6.94 -13.30
C VAL A 304 -17.26 5.55 -13.89
N LYS A 305 -16.54 5.41 -15.01
CA LYS A 305 -16.30 4.13 -15.66
C LYS A 305 -14.84 4.01 -16.10
N ASP A 306 -14.31 2.80 -16.07
CA ASP A 306 -13.06 2.45 -16.71
C ASP A 306 -13.31 1.33 -17.76
N GLU A 307 -12.26 0.65 -18.21
CA GLU A 307 -12.39 -0.45 -19.19
C GLU A 307 -12.98 -1.73 -18.59
N HIS A 308 -13.12 -1.81 -17.25
CA HIS A 308 -13.46 -3.03 -16.53
C HIS A 308 -14.82 -2.93 -15.81
N ASP A 309 -15.20 -1.76 -15.30
CA ASP A 309 -16.42 -1.57 -14.50
C ASP A 309 -16.87 -0.10 -14.41
N SER A 310 -17.96 0.16 -13.70
CA SER A 310 -18.46 1.49 -13.37
C SER A 310 -18.98 1.58 -11.93
N CYS A 311 -18.74 2.71 -11.26
CA CYS A 311 -19.22 2.96 -9.90
C CYS A 311 -19.55 4.44 -9.66
N ASP A 312 -20.08 4.73 -8.47
CA ASP A 312 -20.49 6.08 -8.07
C ASP A 312 -19.47 6.68 -7.08
N PHE A 313 -18.92 7.83 -7.45
CA PHE A 313 -18.04 8.64 -6.62
C PHE A 313 -18.80 9.85 -6.08
N ILE A 314 -18.62 10.16 -4.80
CA ILE A 314 -19.32 11.25 -4.13
C ILE A 314 -18.31 12.26 -3.61
N PHE A 315 -18.55 13.54 -3.80
CA PHE A 315 -17.90 14.56 -2.97
C PHE A 315 -18.90 15.56 -2.43
N THR A 316 -18.61 16.06 -1.24
CA THR A 316 -19.46 17.01 -0.54
C THR A 316 -18.80 18.37 -0.51
N SER A 317 -19.53 19.41 -0.13
CA SER A 317 -18.97 20.73 0.15
C SER A 317 -17.77 20.70 1.11
N ASN A 318 -17.69 19.71 2.00
CA ASN A 318 -16.57 19.56 2.93
C ASN A 318 -15.33 18.97 2.26
N SER A 319 -15.49 17.89 1.47
CA SER A 319 -14.35 17.33 0.73
C SER A 319 -13.96 18.21 -0.46
N PHE A 320 -14.86 19.04 -1.00
CA PHE A 320 -14.56 19.99 -2.05
C PHE A 320 -13.63 21.12 -1.61
N ARG A 321 -13.80 21.64 -0.38
CA ARG A 321 -12.95 22.70 0.17
C ARG A 321 -11.49 22.29 0.31
N SER A 322 -11.20 20.99 0.42
CA SER A 322 -9.82 20.46 0.43
C SER A 322 -9.26 20.18 -0.96
N MET A 323 -10.06 20.27 -2.04
CA MET A 323 -9.67 19.94 -3.42
C MET A 323 -9.30 21.15 -4.29
N THR A 324 -9.34 22.37 -3.73
CA THR A 324 -9.24 23.62 -4.51
C THR A 324 -7.81 23.94 -4.96
N ASP A 325 -7.27 23.19 -5.92
CA ASP A 325 -6.05 23.62 -6.61
C ASP A 325 -5.85 23.19 -8.08
N SER A 326 -6.74 22.46 -8.75
CA SER A 326 -6.46 22.05 -10.16
C SER A 326 -7.60 22.28 -11.17
N ILE A 327 -8.88 22.12 -10.81
CA ILE A 327 -9.99 22.18 -11.80
C ILE A 327 -10.93 23.37 -11.57
N PHE A 328 -11.10 23.82 -10.32
CA PHE A 328 -12.10 24.83 -9.93
C PHE A 328 -11.48 26.16 -9.50
N LYS A 329 -10.23 26.42 -9.93
CA LYS A 329 -9.32 27.50 -9.46
C LYS A 329 -9.91 28.92 -9.45
N ASN A 330 -11.05 29.18 -10.10
CA ASN A 330 -11.65 30.51 -10.20
C ASN A 330 -13.07 30.65 -9.61
N ASP A 331 -13.66 29.62 -8.99
CA ASP A 331 -15.01 29.70 -8.40
C ASP A 331 -15.01 30.04 -6.90
N LEU A 332 -14.16 30.99 -6.49
CA LEU A 332 -14.01 31.43 -5.10
C LEU A 332 -15.26 32.14 -4.53
N GLN A 333 -16.30 32.37 -5.34
CA GLN A 333 -17.55 33.01 -4.90
C GLN A 333 -18.75 32.06 -4.72
N PHE A 334 -18.60 30.75 -4.98
CA PHE A 334 -19.71 29.77 -4.88
C PHE A 334 -20.97 30.20 -5.66
N GLU A 335 -20.83 30.89 -6.79
CA GLU A 335 -21.98 31.14 -7.66
C GLU A 335 -22.42 29.80 -8.27
N ARG A 336 -23.57 29.30 -7.80
CA ARG A 336 -24.16 27.99 -8.18
C ARG A 336 -24.16 27.75 -9.70
N SER A 337 -24.37 28.80 -10.49
CA SER A 337 -24.36 28.76 -11.96
C SER A 337 -22.99 28.43 -12.55
N SER A 338 -21.91 29.07 -12.09
CA SER A 338 -20.54 28.82 -12.59
C SER A 338 -20.05 27.43 -12.19
N PHE A 339 -20.36 27.04 -10.95
CA PHE A 339 -20.00 25.73 -10.42
C PHE A 339 -20.69 24.59 -11.18
N ASP A 340 -21.99 24.71 -11.47
CA ASP A 340 -22.74 23.72 -12.25
C ASP A 340 -22.21 23.60 -13.69
N VAL A 341 -21.68 24.68 -14.29
CA VAL A 341 -21.03 24.65 -15.62
C VAL A 341 -19.71 23.87 -15.56
N ASN A 342 -18.87 24.15 -14.57
CA ASN A 342 -17.60 23.45 -14.38
C ASN A 342 -17.79 21.96 -14.12
N LEU A 343 -18.77 21.60 -13.28
CA LEU A 343 -19.15 20.21 -13.02
C LEU A 343 -19.62 19.49 -14.29
N LYS A 344 -20.50 20.12 -15.08
CA LYS A 344 -20.98 19.52 -16.34
C LYS A 344 -19.85 19.34 -17.36
N SER A 345 -18.82 20.19 -17.33
CA SER A 345 -17.65 20.08 -18.21
C SER A 345 -16.77 18.86 -17.94
N MET A 346 -16.95 18.18 -16.80
CA MET A 346 -16.24 16.95 -16.46
C MET A 346 -16.76 15.75 -17.26
N LYS A 347 -18.02 15.77 -17.70
CA LYS A 347 -18.62 14.66 -18.44
C LYS A 347 -17.84 14.37 -19.71
N GLY A 348 -17.52 13.09 -19.93
CA GLY A 348 -16.77 12.59 -21.08
C GLY A 348 -15.25 12.76 -20.98
N LYS A 349 -14.72 13.19 -19.83
CA LYS A 349 -13.27 13.32 -19.61
C LYS A 349 -12.78 12.30 -18.59
N LYS A 350 -11.53 11.88 -18.76
CA LYS A 350 -10.80 11.06 -17.79
C LYS A 350 -10.16 11.94 -16.73
N PHE A 351 -10.24 11.49 -15.49
CA PHE A 351 -9.59 12.12 -14.35
C PHE A 351 -8.97 11.04 -13.48
N GLN A 352 -7.99 11.46 -12.69
CA GLN A 352 -7.49 10.66 -11.59
C GLN A 352 -8.15 11.13 -10.30
N PHE A 353 -8.77 10.18 -9.60
CA PHE A 353 -9.51 10.40 -8.37
C PHE A 353 -8.75 9.77 -7.20
N SER A 354 -8.55 10.52 -6.13
CA SER A 354 -8.22 9.95 -4.83
C SER A 354 -9.49 9.81 -4.01
N VAL A 355 -9.78 8.62 -3.49
CA VAL A 355 -11.11 8.24 -3.02
C VAL A 355 -11.03 7.42 -1.75
N LYS A 356 -11.80 7.78 -0.72
CA LYS A 356 -11.93 6.98 0.51
C LYS A 356 -13.23 6.22 0.50
N SER A 357 -13.17 4.93 0.75
CA SER A 357 -14.37 4.13 0.94
C SER A 357 -14.93 4.34 2.36
N VAL A 358 -16.23 4.54 2.49
CA VAL A 358 -16.94 4.72 3.76
C VAL A 358 -18.23 3.90 3.77
N PRO A 359 -18.68 3.38 4.92
CA PRO A 359 -19.88 2.56 4.97
C PRO A 359 -21.11 3.45 4.86
N ARG A 360 -22.19 2.97 4.24
CA ARG A 360 -23.44 3.74 4.18
C ARG A 360 -24.10 3.77 5.55
N PHE A 361 -24.54 4.96 5.98
CA PHE A 361 -25.18 5.18 7.30
C PHE A 361 -26.35 4.23 7.61
N TYR A 362 -27.12 3.84 6.58
CA TYR A 362 -28.29 2.98 6.72
C TYR A 362 -28.07 1.54 6.24
N ASN A 363 -26.90 1.25 5.66
CA ASN A 363 -26.50 -0.08 5.23
C ASN A 363 -24.98 -0.22 5.36
N PRO A 364 -24.48 -0.71 6.51
CA PRO A 364 -23.04 -0.86 6.77
C PRO A 364 -22.33 -1.80 5.79
N GLU A 365 -23.08 -2.70 5.15
CA GLU A 365 -22.57 -3.63 4.12
C GLU A 365 -22.44 -2.97 2.75
N ALA A 366 -23.04 -1.80 2.54
CA ALA A 366 -22.86 -1.01 1.33
C ALA A 366 -21.76 0.04 1.53
N VAL A 367 -21.02 0.31 0.46
CA VAL A 367 -19.89 1.25 0.46
C VAL A 367 -20.25 2.50 -0.36
N HIS A 368 -19.74 3.65 0.09
CA HIS A 368 -19.66 4.89 -0.69
C HIS A 368 -18.21 5.25 -0.91
N HIS A 369 -17.91 5.75 -2.10
CA HIS A 369 -16.58 6.18 -2.49
C HIS A 369 -16.52 7.70 -2.44
N VAL A 370 -15.94 8.25 -1.38
CA VAL A 370 -15.83 9.69 -1.15
C VAL A 370 -14.56 10.24 -1.76
N VAL A 371 -14.69 11.07 -2.78
CA VAL A 371 -13.56 11.71 -3.44
C VAL A 371 -12.93 12.73 -2.48
N VAL A 372 -11.63 12.55 -2.25
CA VAL A 372 -10.79 13.43 -1.45
C VAL A 372 -9.89 14.32 -2.30
N LYS A 373 -9.56 13.91 -3.53
CA LYS A 373 -8.81 14.71 -4.51
C LYS A 373 -9.19 14.36 -5.95
N ILE A 374 -9.14 15.33 -6.84
CA ILE A 374 -9.29 15.16 -8.29
C ILE A 374 -8.13 15.88 -8.99
N SER A 375 -7.45 15.19 -9.89
CA SER A 375 -6.46 15.75 -10.80
C SER A 375 -6.86 15.48 -12.25
N SER A 376 -6.44 16.37 -13.16
CA SER A 376 -6.55 16.11 -14.60
C SER A 376 -5.74 14.87 -14.93
N GLY A 377 -6.40 13.89 -15.55
CA GLY A 377 -5.77 12.62 -15.97
C GLY A 377 -4.97 12.73 -17.25
#